data_AF-U6L3A2-F1
#
_entry.id   AF-U6L3A2-F1
#
_cell.length_a   1.000
_cell.length_b   1.000
_cell.length_c   1.000
_cell.angle_alpha   90.00
_cell.angle_beta   90.00
_cell.angle_gamma   90.00
#
_symmetry.space_group_name_H-M   'P 1'
#
loop_
_entity.id
_entity.type
_entity.pdbx_description
1 polymer ?
#
loop_
_entity_poly.entity_id
_entity_poly.type
_entity_poly.pdbx_seq_one_letter_code
_entity_poly.pdbx_strand_id
1 'polypeptide(L)'
;MGSVEQLQRQLGGFDFSNHCRNVSLLLRSAAASSSASSSTGVPSAAAAGSFRMPPLRKTGTTICGVIFQDGVVLGADTRATEGPLVADKNCNKLHKISSNIYAAGAGTAADLDHMCDWLATQVELHRLNTYAK
;
A
#
# COMPACT_ATOMS: atom_id res chain seq x y z
N MET A 1 28.79 9.15 5.17
CA MET A 1 27.67 10.04 4.76
C MET A 1 26.53 9.79 5.74
N GLY A 2 26.25 10.76 6.60
CA GLY A 2 25.32 10.59 7.73
C GLY A 2 23.86 10.69 7.31
N SER A 3 22.98 10.00 8.03
CA SER A 3 21.52 9.97 7.81
C SER A 3 20.87 11.37 7.82
N VAL A 4 21.48 12.34 8.49
CA VAL A 4 20.99 13.73 8.59
C VAL A 4 21.07 14.47 7.26
N GLU A 5 22.11 14.21 6.45
CA GLU A 5 22.24 14.82 5.12
C GLU A 5 21.27 14.21 4.10
N GLN A 6 20.85 12.94 4.29
CA GLN A 6 19.80 12.32 3.48
C GLN A 6 18.42 12.92 3.79
N LEU A 7 18.14 13.28 5.05
CA LEU A 7 16.90 13.99 5.43
C LEU A 7 16.85 15.40 4.83
N GLN A 8 17.99 16.10 4.76
CA GLN A 8 18.07 17.41 4.11
C GLN A 8 17.88 17.33 2.58
N ARG A 9 18.16 16.20 1.94
CA ARG A 9 17.81 15.97 0.52
C ARG A 9 16.32 15.67 0.30
N GLN A 10 15.54 15.38 1.34
CA GLN A 10 14.07 15.25 1.24
C GLN A 10 13.35 16.62 1.26
N LEU A 11 14.06 17.75 1.24
CA LEU A 11 13.51 19.12 1.20
C LEU A 11 12.79 19.49 -0.11
N GLY A 12 12.15 18.54 -0.79
CA GLY A 12 11.50 18.76 -2.07
C GLY A 12 10.43 17.74 -2.40
N GLY A 13 9.49 17.48 -1.47
CA GLY A 13 8.28 16.73 -1.78
C GLY A 13 7.56 16.19 -0.54
N PHE A 14 6.23 16.33 -0.52
CA PHE A 14 5.36 15.71 0.48
C PHE A 14 5.30 14.19 0.24
N ASP A 15 6.36 13.46 0.64
CA ASP A 15 6.40 12.00 0.58
C ASP A 15 6.11 11.39 1.96
N PHE A 16 4.86 11.01 2.17
CA PHE A 16 4.40 10.40 3.43
C PHE A 16 4.81 8.93 3.56
N SER A 17 5.23 8.28 2.47
CA SER A 17 5.74 6.90 2.47
C SER A 17 6.94 6.76 3.41
N ASN A 18 7.79 7.80 3.41
CA ASN A 18 8.94 7.88 4.28
C ASN A 18 8.57 8.28 5.71
N HIS A 19 7.47 8.99 5.96
CA HIS A 19 7.12 9.43 7.31
C HIS A 19 6.85 8.24 8.24
N CYS A 20 5.95 7.32 7.86
CA CYS A 20 5.65 6.15 8.69
C CYS A 20 6.88 5.23 8.86
N ARG A 21 7.68 5.07 7.79
CA ARG A 21 8.94 4.31 7.85
C ARG A 21 9.93 4.99 8.79
N ASN A 22 10.16 6.29 8.64
CA ASN A 22 11.08 7.08 9.46
C ASN A 22 10.64 7.12 10.92
N VAL A 23 9.34 7.26 11.20
CA VAL A 23 8.76 7.15 12.55
C VAL A 23 9.00 5.75 13.13
N SER A 24 8.75 4.69 12.37
CA SER A 24 8.99 3.31 12.85
C SER A 24 10.47 3.03 13.12
N LEU A 25 11.36 3.56 12.27
CA LEU A 25 12.82 3.45 12.43
C LEU A 25 13.29 4.26 13.64
N LEU A 26 12.77 5.47 13.84
CA LEU A 26 13.06 6.32 14.99
C LEU A 26 12.58 5.67 16.30
N LEU A 27 11.37 5.12 16.33
CA LEU A 27 10.78 4.47 17.50
C LEU A 27 11.55 3.18 17.85
N ARG A 28 12.00 2.43 16.85
CA ARG A 28 12.89 1.27 17.04
C ARG A 28 14.29 1.67 17.47
N SER A 29 14.87 2.75 16.95
CA SER A 29 16.18 3.23 17.39
C SER A 29 16.15 3.82 18.80
N ALA A 30 15.05 4.47 19.19
CA ALA A 30 14.84 4.98 20.54
C ALA A 30 14.70 3.83 21.55
N ALA A 31 13.95 2.78 21.21
CA ALA A 31 13.85 1.56 22.02
C ALA A 31 15.20 0.81 22.15
N ALA A 32 16.05 0.87 21.12
CA ALA A 32 17.39 0.27 21.16
C ALA A 32 18.37 1.02 22.09
N SER A 33 18.15 2.32 22.35
CA SER A 33 18.98 3.12 23.26
C SER A 33 18.64 2.97 24.76
N SER A 34 17.50 2.34 25.10
CA SER A 34 17.01 2.26 26.49
C SER A 34 17.02 0.86 27.12
N SER A 35 17.69 -0.13 26.51
CA SER A 35 17.78 -1.49 27.09
C SER A 35 19.20 -2.04 27.10
N ALA A 36 20.10 -1.35 27.81
CA ALA A 36 21.15 -2.03 28.56
C ALA A 36 20.64 -2.22 30.00
N SER A 37 20.49 -3.48 30.41
CA SER A 37 20.10 -3.97 31.74
C SER A 37 18.61 -4.19 32.05
N SER A 38 18.38 -5.30 32.77
CA SER A 38 17.15 -5.82 33.36
C SER A 38 16.20 -6.59 32.44
N SER A 39 16.45 -7.89 32.46
CA SER A 39 15.54 -8.99 32.14
C SER A 39 14.22 -8.90 32.91
N THR A 40 13.16 -8.44 32.27
CA THR A 40 11.78 -8.97 32.42
C THR A 40 10.86 -8.23 31.45
N GLY A 41 10.24 -8.96 30.52
CA GLY A 41 9.16 -8.43 29.68
C GLY A 41 9.57 -7.90 28.31
N VAL A 42 10.59 -8.48 27.67
CA VAL A 42 10.54 -8.55 26.20
C VAL A 42 9.24 -9.31 25.87
N PRO A 43 8.33 -8.85 24.99
CA PRO A 43 7.49 -9.79 24.27
C PRO A 43 8.45 -10.61 23.42
N SER A 44 8.97 -11.64 24.08
CA SER A 44 9.80 -12.68 23.56
C SER A 44 9.14 -13.13 22.27
N ALA A 45 9.97 -13.24 21.23
CA ALA A 45 9.72 -14.15 20.14
C ALA A 45 9.49 -15.56 20.73
N ALA A 46 8.25 -15.82 21.15
CA ALA A 46 7.75 -17.06 21.72
C ALA A 46 6.23 -17.05 21.40
N ALA A 47 5.74 -17.80 20.44
CA ALA A 47 6.14 -19.15 20.11
C ALA A 47 6.82 -19.28 18.75
N ALA A 48 7.85 -20.12 18.69
CA ALA A 48 8.18 -20.90 17.50
C ALA A 48 7.06 -21.92 17.17
N GLY A 49 5.81 -21.48 17.20
CA GLY A 49 4.75 -22.10 16.42
C GLY A 49 5.01 -21.68 14.99
N SER A 50 5.09 -22.62 14.07
CA SER A 50 5.27 -22.33 12.64
C SER A 50 4.37 -21.16 12.24
N PHE A 51 4.95 -20.00 11.89
CA PHE A 51 4.19 -18.90 11.33
C PHE A 51 3.71 -19.35 9.95
N ARG A 52 2.56 -20.04 9.92
CA ARG A 52 1.94 -20.46 8.68
C ARG A 52 1.34 -19.21 8.06
N MET A 53 1.91 -18.79 6.93
CA MET A 53 1.30 -17.75 6.12
C MET A 53 -0.17 -18.10 5.86
N PRO A 54 -1.08 -17.10 5.91
CA PRO A 54 -2.45 -17.31 5.50
C PRO A 54 -2.49 -17.94 4.10
N PRO A 55 -3.40 -18.89 3.85
CA PRO A 55 -3.49 -19.50 2.53
C PRO A 55 -3.80 -18.44 1.47
N LEU A 56 -3.15 -18.57 0.31
CA LEU A 56 -3.42 -17.72 -0.86
C LEU A 56 -4.89 -17.85 -1.26
N ARG A 57 -5.62 -16.73 -1.21
CA ARG A 57 -6.99 -16.68 -1.69
C ARG A 57 -6.99 -16.47 -3.20
N LYS A 58 -7.57 -17.43 -3.93
CA LYS A 58 -7.84 -17.26 -5.36
C LYS A 58 -9.05 -16.36 -5.51
N THR A 59 -8.85 -15.15 -6.02
CA THR A 59 -9.95 -14.29 -6.45
C THR A 59 -10.19 -14.52 -7.94
N GLY A 60 -11.39 -14.93 -8.32
CA GLY A 60 -11.80 -15.23 -9.70
C GLY A 60 -12.02 -13.96 -10.55
N THR A 61 -11.17 -12.96 -10.35
CA THR A 61 -11.24 -11.65 -11.01
C THR A 61 -10.52 -11.69 -12.35
N THR A 62 -11.18 -11.19 -13.39
CA THR A 62 -10.58 -10.97 -14.71
C THR A 62 -10.66 -9.50 -15.06
N ILE A 63 -9.53 -8.94 -15.48
CA ILE A 63 -9.37 -7.55 -15.89
C ILE A 63 -8.65 -7.57 -17.24
N CYS A 64 -9.09 -6.73 -18.17
CA CYS A 64 -8.49 -6.55 -19.48
C CYS A 64 -8.27 -5.06 -19.77
N GLY A 65 -7.25 -4.77 -20.59
CA GLY A 65 -6.94 -3.42 -21.04
C GLY A 65 -6.52 -3.45 -22.51
N VAL A 66 -7.00 -2.48 -23.28
CA VAL A 66 -6.65 -2.31 -24.70
C VAL A 66 -6.23 -0.87 -24.95
N ILE A 67 -5.17 -0.70 -25.72
CA ILE A 67 -4.67 0.61 -26.15
C ILE A 67 -5.15 0.85 -27.58
N PHE A 68 -5.68 2.04 -27.86
CA PHE A 68 -6.06 2.49 -29.20
C PHE A 68 -5.44 3.86 -29.49
N GLN A 69 -5.65 4.39 -30.68
CA GLN A 69 -4.91 5.56 -31.19
C GLN A 69 -5.00 6.80 -30.27
N ASP A 70 -6.16 7.05 -29.66
CA ASP A 70 -6.41 8.24 -28.84
C ASP A 70 -6.60 7.94 -27.34
N GLY A 71 -6.30 6.71 -26.89
CA GLY A 71 -6.48 6.38 -25.48
C GLY A 71 -6.41 4.91 -25.11
N VAL A 72 -7.01 4.60 -23.96
CA VAL A 72 -7.04 3.25 -23.38
C VAL A 72 -8.45 2.88 -22.94
N VAL A 73 -8.79 1.60 -23.06
CA VAL A 73 -10.04 1.03 -22.54
C VAL A 73 -9.68 0.01 -21.48
N LEU A 74 -10.32 0.09 -20.31
CA LEU A 74 -10.18 -0.88 -19.22
C LEU A 74 -11.53 -1.58 -19.02
N GLY A 75 -11.51 -2.90 -18.93
CA GLY A 75 -12.66 -3.73 -18.63
C GLY A 75 -12.37 -4.64 -17.44
N ALA A 76 -13.36 -4.82 -16.56
CA ALA A 76 -13.25 -5.71 -15.41
C ALA A 76 -14.57 -6.45 -15.18
N ASP A 77 -14.47 -7.71 -14.74
CA ASP A 77 -15.62 -8.48 -14.24
C ASP A 77 -16.13 -7.86 -12.93
N THR A 78 -17.46 -7.80 -12.73
CA THR A 78 -18.09 -7.27 -11.51
C THR A 78 -18.30 -8.33 -10.42
N ARG A 79 -18.04 -9.60 -10.71
CA ARG A 79 -18.20 -10.69 -9.73
C ARG A 79 -17.01 -10.74 -8.76
N ALA A 80 -17.29 -10.75 -7.46
CA ALA A 80 -16.34 -11.06 -6.39
C ALA A 80 -16.70 -12.41 -5.74
N THR A 81 -15.71 -13.27 -5.58
CA THR A 81 -15.89 -14.62 -5.04
C THR A 81 -15.06 -14.83 -3.79
N GLU A 82 -15.64 -15.46 -2.77
CA GLU A 82 -14.92 -15.99 -1.63
C GLU A 82 -14.95 -17.53 -1.71
N GLY A 83 -13.90 -18.10 -2.32
CA GLY A 83 -13.85 -19.53 -2.61
C GLY A 83 -14.96 -19.92 -3.61
N PRO A 84 -15.82 -20.91 -3.29
CA PRO A 84 -16.91 -21.34 -4.18
C PRO A 84 -18.14 -20.41 -4.18
N LEU A 85 -18.21 -19.43 -3.26
CA LEU A 85 -19.36 -18.56 -3.09
C LEU A 85 -19.15 -17.21 -3.78
N VAL A 86 -20.20 -16.70 -4.42
CA VAL A 86 -20.22 -15.32 -4.93
C VAL A 86 -20.56 -14.39 -3.78
N ALA A 87 -19.56 -13.64 -3.29
CA ALA A 87 -19.69 -12.72 -2.18
C ALA A 87 -20.37 -11.41 -2.62
N ASP A 88 -20.04 -10.92 -3.81
CA ASP A 88 -20.67 -9.74 -4.41
C ASP A 88 -20.82 -9.92 -5.93
N LYS A 89 -21.94 -9.48 -6.47
CA LYS A 89 -22.26 -9.52 -7.90
C LYS A 89 -21.91 -8.22 -8.61
N ASN A 90 -21.81 -7.12 -7.87
CA ASN A 90 -21.60 -5.77 -8.43
C ASN A 90 -20.43 -5.04 -7.75
N CYS A 91 -19.29 -5.73 -7.66
CA CYS A 91 -18.07 -5.16 -7.13
C CYS A 91 -17.39 -4.29 -8.20
N ASN A 92 -17.10 -3.02 -7.88
CA ASN A 92 -16.29 -2.17 -8.73
C ASN A 92 -14.80 -2.43 -8.49
N LYS A 93 -14.09 -2.83 -9.56
CA LYS A 93 -12.66 -3.15 -9.52
C LYS A 93 -11.79 -2.10 -10.22
N LEU A 94 -12.42 -1.05 -10.74
CA LEU A 94 -11.76 0.08 -11.38
C LEU A 94 -11.74 1.25 -10.40
N HIS A 95 -10.54 1.55 -9.90
CA HIS A 95 -10.28 2.62 -8.95
C HIS A 95 -9.73 3.84 -9.69
N LYS A 96 -10.32 5.00 -9.45
CA LYS A 96 -9.83 6.26 -10.03
C LYS A 96 -8.67 6.76 -9.18
N ILE A 97 -7.50 6.91 -9.79
CA ILE A 97 -6.30 7.41 -9.11
C ILE A 97 -6.15 8.92 -9.33
N SER A 98 -6.41 9.39 -10.56
CA SER A 98 -6.40 10.81 -10.90
C SER A 98 -7.40 11.12 -12.00
N SER A 99 -7.47 12.37 -12.48
CA SER A 99 -8.34 12.76 -13.60
C SER A 99 -8.10 11.96 -14.89
N ASN A 100 -6.89 11.45 -15.09
CA ASN A 100 -6.44 10.80 -16.32
C ASN A 100 -5.84 9.40 -16.08
N ILE A 101 -5.90 8.88 -14.86
CA ILE A 101 -5.31 7.59 -14.48
C ILE A 101 -6.34 6.77 -13.71
N TYR A 102 -6.56 5.54 -14.18
CA TYR A 102 -7.34 4.51 -13.51
C TYR A 102 -6.45 3.31 -13.22
N ALA A 103 -6.70 2.64 -12.10
CA ALA A 103 -6.04 1.42 -11.70
C ALA A 103 -7.06 0.30 -11.53
N ALA A 104 -6.65 -0.91 -11.84
CA ALA A 104 -7.44 -2.12 -11.66
C ALA A 104 -6.53 -3.18 -11.02
N GLY A 105 -7.05 -3.88 -10.01
CA GLY A 105 -6.27 -4.84 -9.23
C GLY A 105 -6.93 -6.20 -9.15
N ALA A 106 -6.12 -7.26 -9.06
CA ALA A 106 -6.56 -8.60 -8.70
C ALA A 106 -5.81 -9.05 -7.45
N GLY A 107 -6.50 -9.78 -6.57
CA GLY A 107 -5.98 -10.14 -5.24
C GLY A 107 -7.07 -10.01 -4.17
N THR A 108 -6.66 -9.85 -2.91
CA THR A 108 -7.57 -9.53 -1.81
C THR A 108 -8.19 -8.15 -2.05
N ALA A 109 -9.53 -8.04 -2.02
CA ALA A 109 -10.21 -6.78 -2.30
C ALA A 109 -9.77 -5.64 -1.37
N ALA A 110 -9.75 -5.88 -0.05
CA ALA A 110 -9.38 -4.87 0.93
C ALA A 110 -7.95 -4.33 0.75
N ASP A 111 -7.00 -5.18 0.37
CA ASP A 111 -5.61 -4.76 0.14
C ASP A 111 -5.53 -3.80 -1.05
N LEU A 112 -6.30 -4.08 -2.11
CA LEU A 112 -6.36 -3.26 -3.32
C LEU A 112 -7.01 -1.91 -3.06
N ASP A 113 -8.12 -1.88 -2.32
CA ASP A 113 -8.82 -0.65 -1.96
C ASP A 113 -7.88 0.29 -1.19
N HIS A 114 -7.23 -0.22 -0.15
CA HIS A 114 -6.29 0.56 0.65
C HIS A 114 -5.05 1.01 -0.14
N MET A 115 -4.50 0.14 -0.99
CA MET A 115 -3.37 0.50 -1.86
C MET A 115 -3.76 1.58 -2.87
N CYS A 116 -4.94 1.50 -3.48
CA CYS A 116 -5.42 2.46 -4.46
C CYS A 116 -5.75 3.81 -3.81
N ASP A 117 -6.39 3.83 -2.64
CA ASP A 117 -6.67 5.05 -1.89
C ASP A 117 -5.38 5.76 -1.47
N TRP A 118 -4.40 4.99 -0.98
CA TRP A 118 -3.09 5.51 -0.64
C TRP A 118 -2.39 6.10 -1.87
N LEU A 119 -2.39 5.38 -2.99
CA LEU A 119 -1.79 5.83 -4.25
C LEU A 119 -2.46 7.10 -4.77
N ALA A 120 -3.80 7.16 -4.79
CA ALA A 120 -4.56 8.33 -5.21
C ALA A 120 -4.19 9.56 -4.39
N THR A 121 -4.07 9.39 -3.07
CA THR A 121 -3.67 10.46 -2.15
C THR A 121 -2.25 10.95 -2.43
N GLN A 122 -1.29 10.05 -2.64
CA GLN A 122 0.09 10.44 -2.94
C GLN A 122 0.21 11.15 -4.29
N VAL A 123 -0.50 10.65 -5.32
CA VAL A 123 -0.51 11.27 -6.65
C VAL A 123 -1.13 12.66 -6.59
N GLU A 124 -2.21 12.84 -5.83
CA GLU A 124 -2.84 14.16 -5.68
C GLU A 124 -1.95 15.14 -4.90
N LEU A 125 -1.32 14.71 -3.82
CA LEU A 125 -0.34 15.52 -3.10
C LEU A 125 0.84 15.94 -3.99
N HIS A 126 1.34 15.01 -4.81
CA HIS A 126 2.40 15.29 -5.76
C HIS A 126 1.96 16.31 -6.84
N ARG A 127 0.73 16.18 -7.33
CA ARG A 127 0.12 17.12 -8.27
C ARG A 127 0.03 18.52 -7.64
N LEU A 128 -0.55 18.63 -6.45
CA LEU A 128 -0.66 19.91 -5.74
C LEU A 128 0.71 20.55 -5.52
N ASN A 129 1.71 19.80 -5.07
CA ASN A 129 3.05 20.33 -4.86
C ASN A 129 3.73 20.83 -6.15
N THR A 130 3.53 20.13 -7.27
CA THR A 130 4.13 20.49 -8.56
C THR A 130 3.49 21.76 -9.14
N TYR A 131 2.18 21.95 -8.95
CA TYR A 131 1.41 23.08 -9.51
C TYR A 131 1.08 24.19 -8.49
N ALA A 132 1.59 24.12 -7.25
CA ALA A 132 1.40 25.16 -6.21
C ALA A 132 2.37 26.36 -6.34
N LYS A 133 3.04 26.50 -7.49
CA LYS A 133 3.80 27.71 -7.87
C LYS A 133 3.03 28.46 -8.94
#